data_AF-A0A3R9EHU5-F1
#
_entry.id   AF-A0A3R9EHU5-F1
#
_cell.length_a   1.000
_cell.length_b   1.000
_cell.length_c   1.000
_cell.angle_alpha   90.00
_cell.angle_beta   90.00
_cell.angle_gamma   90.00
#
_symmetry.space_group_name_H-M   'P 1'
#
loop_
_entity.id
_entity.type
_entity.pdbx_description
1 polymer ?
#
loop_
_entity_poly.entity_id
_entity_poly.type
_entity_poly.pdbx_seq_one_letter_code
_entity_poly.pdbx_strand_id
1 'polypeptide(L)'
;MSYSLKMVLNHEEDTQRLAQALAQHVQAGVIYLIGDLGAGKTTLTRYFLQALGHKGSVKSPTYTLVEPYKINNKEIFHFDLYRLNDPYELELMGIRDYLDIQDALFLFEWPSKGGDEIPEADIIIDIQKSDDELNRFVTLTLPTEHLYQTLQEQLHD
;
A
#
# COMPACT_ATOMS: atom_id res chain seq x y z
N MET A 1 -15.48 -10.38 -8.57
CA MET A 1 -16.10 -9.04 -8.62
C MET A 1 -15.30 -8.16 -7.68
N SER A 2 -15.00 -6.92 -8.04
CA SER A 2 -14.32 -5.96 -7.17
C SER A 2 -15.28 -4.88 -6.70
N TYR A 3 -15.00 -4.29 -5.54
CA TYR A 3 -15.81 -3.25 -4.90
C TYR A 3 -14.99 -1.97 -4.79
N SER A 4 -15.61 -0.82 -5.06
CA SER A 4 -14.92 0.47 -5.06
C SER A 4 -15.43 1.37 -3.93
N LEU A 5 -14.53 1.76 -3.02
CA LEU A 5 -14.80 2.77 -1.99
C LEU A 5 -14.02 4.04 -2.32
N LYS A 6 -14.70 5.19 -2.30
CA LYS A 6 -14.10 6.49 -2.59
C LYS A 6 -14.24 7.42 -1.40
N MET A 7 -13.20 8.19 -1.13
CA MET A 7 -13.19 9.16 -0.03
C MET A 7 -12.26 10.32 -0.31
N VAL A 8 -12.44 11.39 0.47
CA VAL A 8 -11.56 12.56 0.47
C VAL A 8 -10.75 12.53 1.75
N LEU A 9 -9.44 12.77 1.64
CA LEU A 9 -8.54 13.01 2.77
C LEU A 9 -8.18 14.49 2.75
N ASN A 10 -8.67 15.25 3.72
CA ASN A 10 -8.46 16.68 3.86
C ASN A 10 -7.26 16.97 4.78
N HIS A 11 -6.99 16.08 5.74
CA HIS A 11 -5.95 16.23 6.75
C HIS A 11 -5.10 14.96 6.90
N GLU A 12 -3.94 15.08 7.55
CA GLU A 12 -3.03 13.93 7.78
C GLU A 12 -3.72 12.87 8.65
N GLU A 13 -4.59 13.29 9.57
CA GLU A 13 -5.42 12.43 10.42
C GLU A 13 -6.34 11.50 9.60
N ASP A 14 -6.86 11.96 8.45
CA ASP A 14 -7.69 11.12 7.58
C ASP A 14 -6.87 9.98 6.97
N THR A 15 -5.62 10.26 6.59
CA THR A 15 -4.67 9.25 6.11
C THR A 15 -4.34 8.25 7.21
N GLN A 16 -4.12 8.74 8.44
CA GLN A 16 -3.87 7.89 9.59
C GLN A 16 -5.07 6.97 9.90
N ARG A 17 -6.30 7.50 9.83
CA ARG A 17 -7.53 6.73 10.05
C ARG A 17 -7.72 5.65 8.99
N LEU A 18 -7.50 5.99 7.72
CA LEU A 18 -7.53 5.01 6.63
C LEU A 18 -6.52 3.88 6.87
N ALA A 19 -5.28 4.23 7.21
CA ALA A 19 -4.25 3.25 7.56
C ALA A 19 -4.64 2.35 8.74
N GLN A 20 -5.26 2.92 9.78
CA GLN A 20 -5.73 2.15 10.94
C GLN A 20 -6.85 1.18 10.58
N ALA A 21 -7.82 1.61 9.78
CA ALA A 21 -8.90 0.73 9.31
C ALA A 21 -8.35 -0.42 8.46
N LEU A 22 -7.42 -0.13 7.54
CA LEU A 22 -6.74 -1.17 6.75
C LEU A 22 -5.97 -2.15 7.65
N ALA A 23 -5.26 -1.68 8.66
CA ALA A 23 -4.49 -2.53 9.59
C ALA A 23 -5.32 -3.51 10.42
N GLN A 24 -6.59 -3.19 10.68
CA GLN A 24 -7.49 -4.09 11.40
C GLN A 24 -7.91 -5.29 10.58
N HIS A 25 -8.02 -5.12 9.26
CA HIS A 25 -8.65 -6.11 8.37
C HIS A 25 -7.70 -6.72 7.33
N VAL A 26 -6.56 -6.07 7.07
CA VAL A 26 -5.60 -6.47 6.05
C VAL A 26 -4.24 -6.66 6.69
N GLN A 27 -3.78 -7.92 6.70
CA GLN A 27 -2.51 -8.29 7.32
C GLN A 27 -1.66 -9.23 6.45
N ALA A 28 -2.12 -9.55 5.24
CA ALA A 28 -1.45 -10.37 4.25
C ALA A 28 -2.02 -10.04 2.87
N GLY A 29 -1.32 -10.46 1.83
CA GLY A 29 -1.71 -10.24 0.43
C GLY A 29 -0.93 -9.10 -0.22
N VAL A 30 -1.39 -8.69 -1.40
CA VAL A 30 -0.71 -7.72 -2.28
C VAL A 30 -1.51 -6.44 -2.36
N ILE A 31 -0.87 -5.33 -1.99
CA ILE A 31 -1.46 -3.99 -2.09
C ILE A 31 -0.66 -3.13 -3.04
N TYR A 32 -1.38 -2.56 -4.00
CA TYR A 32 -0.84 -1.56 -4.92
C TYR A 32 -1.15 -0.15 -4.41
N LEU A 33 -0.11 0.67 -4.29
CA LEU A 33 -0.23 2.10 -4.01
C LEU A 33 0.09 2.89 -5.28
N ILE A 34 -0.95 3.51 -5.82
CA ILE A 34 -0.92 4.28 -7.07
C ILE A 34 -1.13 5.76 -6.73
N GLY A 35 -0.49 6.64 -7.49
CA GLY A 35 -0.60 8.08 -7.35
C GLY A 35 0.69 8.77 -7.75
N ASP A 36 0.61 10.07 -8.03
CA ASP A 36 1.75 10.86 -8.46
C ASP A 36 2.82 11.05 -7.37
N LEU A 37 3.94 11.63 -7.75
CA LEU A 37 4.97 12.05 -6.79
C LEU A 37 4.37 13.04 -5.78
N GLY A 38 4.58 12.76 -4.49
CA GLY A 38 4.00 13.55 -3.40
C GLY A 38 2.51 13.33 -3.13
N ALA A 39 1.87 12.33 -3.78
CA ALA A 39 0.46 12.02 -3.51
C ALA A 39 0.20 11.55 -2.07
N GLY A 40 1.20 10.95 -1.41
CA GLY A 40 1.09 10.47 -0.02
C GLY A 40 1.15 8.95 0.14
N LYS A 41 1.55 8.21 -0.91
CA LYS A 41 1.74 6.74 -0.86
C LYS A 41 2.59 6.29 0.33
N THR A 42 3.82 6.78 0.45
CA THR A 42 4.71 6.47 1.59
C THR A 42 4.15 6.95 2.94
N THR A 43 3.42 8.06 2.96
CA THR A 43 2.72 8.53 4.18
C THR A 43 1.69 7.51 4.65
N LEU A 44 0.88 6.99 3.73
CA LEU A 44 -0.09 5.93 4.03
C LEU A 44 0.61 4.65 4.48
N THR A 45 1.65 4.20 3.77
CA THR A 45 2.45 3.02 4.16
C THR A 45 3.03 3.16 5.57
N ARG A 46 3.59 4.33 5.91
CA ARG A 46 4.11 4.61 7.25
C ARG A 46 3.04 4.44 8.32
N TYR A 47 1.87 5.07 8.15
CA TYR A 47 0.80 4.94 9.12
C TYR A 47 0.25 3.53 9.21
N PHE A 48 0.19 2.81 8.09
CA PHE A 48 -0.29 1.44 8.04
C PHE A 48 0.66 0.50 8.82
N LEU A 49 1.97 0.56 8.54
CA LEU A 49 2.97 -0.22 9.29
C LEU A 49 2.97 0.14 10.79
N GLN A 50 2.82 1.41 11.14
CA GLN A 50 2.70 1.85 12.53
C GLN A 50 1.44 1.29 13.21
N ALA A 51 0.29 1.32 12.52
CA ALA A 51 -0.96 0.75 13.01
C ALA A 51 -0.88 -0.78 13.20
N LEU A 52 -0.10 -1.47 12.37
CA LEU A 52 0.22 -2.89 12.56
C LEU A 52 1.15 -3.16 13.75
N GLY A 53 1.88 -2.14 14.23
CA GLY A 53 2.72 -2.21 15.44
C GLY A 53 4.20 -1.86 15.24
N HIS A 54 4.60 -1.36 14.06
CA HIS A 54 5.97 -0.88 13.84
C HIS A 54 6.26 0.36 14.69
N LYS A 55 7.43 0.40 15.35
CA LYS A 55 7.84 1.51 16.24
C LYS A 55 8.96 2.39 15.66
N GLY A 56 9.49 2.06 14.49
CA GLY A 56 10.58 2.77 13.85
C GLY A 56 10.12 3.80 12.82
N SER A 57 11.10 4.44 12.19
CA SER A 57 10.85 5.30 11.03
C SER A 57 10.56 4.44 9.80
N VAL A 58 9.49 4.77 9.09
CA VAL A 58 9.22 4.24 7.75
C VAL A 58 9.57 5.34 6.75
N LYS A 59 10.43 5.00 5.80
CA LYS A 59 10.83 5.86 4.67
C LYS A 59 10.61 5.08 3.39
N SER A 60 10.44 5.78 2.28
CA SER A 60 10.39 5.11 0.98
C SER A 60 11.74 4.44 0.68
N PRO A 61 11.75 3.16 0.30
CA PRO A 61 12.95 2.45 -0.14
C PRO A 61 13.30 2.78 -1.60
N THR A 62 13.11 4.01 -2.09
CA THR A 62 13.30 4.36 -3.51
C THR A 62 14.65 3.91 -4.10
N TYR A 63 15.72 3.85 -3.29
CA TYR A 63 17.05 3.44 -3.73
C TYR A 63 17.39 1.98 -3.42
N THR A 64 16.79 1.41 -2.39
CA THR A 64 16.98 -0.02 -2.03
C THR A 64 15.94 -0.92 -2.71
N LEU A 65 14.93 -0.31 -3.35
CA LEU A 65 13.72 -0.88 -3.95
C LEU A 65 12.79 -1.61 -2.98
N VAL A 66 13.33 -2.27 -1.96
CA VAL A 66 12.58 -2.98 -0.92
C VAL A 66 13.10 -2.63 0.47
N GLU A 67 12.18 -2.57 1.44
CA GLU A 67 12.46 -2.56 2.88
C GLU A 67 11.63 -3.65 3.56
N PRO A 68 12.26 -4.65 4.21
CA PRO A 68 11.57 -5.68 4.95
C PRO A 68 11.21 -5.23 6.37
N TYR A 69 10.02 -5.61 6.83
CA TYR A 69 9.55 -5.38 8.19
C TYR A 69 9.04 -6.69 8.80
N LYS A 70 9.36 -6.90 10.07
CA LYS A 70 8.79 -7.99 10.88
C LYS A 70 7.94 -7.41 12.01
N ILE A 71 6.64 -7.61 11.95
CA ILE A 71 5.68 -7.06 12.91
C ILE A 71 4.76 -8.18 13.42
N ASN A 72 4.74 -8.42 14.74
CA ASN A 72 3.90 -9.46 15.35
C ASN A 72 4.04 -10.84 14.65
N ASN A 73 5.28 -11.23 14.34
CA ASN A 73 5.64 -12.45 13.58
C ASN A 73 5.15 -12.51 12.12
N LYS A 74 4.65 -11.41 11.56
CA LYS A 74 4.32 -11.29 10.13
C LYS A 74 5.45 -10.60 9.38
N GLU A 75 5.77 -11.15 8.20
CA GLU A 75 6.69 -10.54 7.25
C GLU A 75 5.93 -9.56 6.35
N ILE A 76 6.47 -8.36 6.19
CA ILE A 76 5.89 -7.30 5.38
C ILE A 76 6.99 -6.71 4.53
N PHE A 77 6.73 -6.53 3.23
CA PHE A 77 7.71 -6.00 2.29
C PHE A 77 7.16 -4.74 1.65
N HIS A 78 7.81 -3.62 1.92
CA HIS A 78 7.51 -2.35 1.27
C HIS A 78 8.43 -2.20 0.07
N PHE A 79 7.85 -2.20 -1.12
CA PHE A 79 8.53 -1.92 -2.37
C PHE A 79 8.22 -0.50 -2.86
N ASP A 80 9.22 0.21 -3.34
CA ASP A 80 9.04 1.44 -4.13
C ASP A 80 9.79 1.31 -5.45
N LEU A 81 9.01 1.15 -6.52
CA LEU A 81 9.52 0.85 -7.86
C LEU A 81 9.72 2.12 -8.70
N TYR A 82 9.62 3.32 -8.12
CA TYR A 82 9.70 4.59 -8.86
C TYR A 82 10.94 4.70 -9.75
N ARG A 83 12.09 4.19 -9.27
CA ARG A 83 13.39 4.22 -9.97
C ARG A 83 13.70 2.95 -10.76
N LEU A 84 12.81 1.96 -10.76
CA LEU A 84 12.97 0.75 -11.53
C LEU A 84 12.83 1.09 -13.02
N ASN A 85 13.86 0.81 -13.80
CA ASN A 85 13.87 1.07 -15.24
C ASN A 85 13.38 -0.14 -16.03
N ASP A 86 13.83 -1.33 -15.64
CA ASP A 86 13.44 -2.61 -16.23
C ASP A 86 12.84 -3.51 -15.13
N PRO A 87 11.57 -3.97 -15.28
CA PRO A 87 10.97 -4.97 -14.40
C PRO A 87 11.89 -6.14 -14.06
N TYR A 88 12.65 -6.65 -15.04
CA TYR A 88 13.49 -7.84 -14.89
C TYR A 88 14.62 -7.67 -13.85
N GLU A 89 14.98 -6.44 -13.47
CA GLU A 89 15.89 -6.18 -12.35
C GLU A 89 15.37 -6.78 -11.03
N LEU A 90 14.04 -6.88 -10.84
CA LEU A 90 13.43 -7.52 -9.67
C LEU A 90 13.73 -9.03 -9.61
N GLU A 91 13.68 -9.71 -10.75
CA GLU A 91 14.04 -11.13 -10.85
C GLU A 91 15.51 -11.33 -10.46
N LEU A 92 16.41 -10.47 -10.97
CA LEU A 92 17.84 -10.53 -10.65
C LEU A 92 18.14 -10.24 -9.18
N MET A 93 17.29 -9.47 -8.51
CA MET A 93 17.35 -9.18 -7.07
C MET A 93 16.74 -10.28 -6.20
N GLY A 94 16.17 -11.32 -6.80
CA GLY A 94 15.56 -12.43 -6.06
C GLY A 94 14.19 -12.10 -5.49
N ILE A 95 13.37 -11.29 -6.19
CA ILE A 95 11.99 -10.98 -5.75
C ILE A 95 11.18 -12.25 -5.42
N ARG A 96 11.43 -13.36 -6.13
CA ARG A 96 10.76 -14.65 -5.90
C ARG A 96 10.93 -15.19 -4.48
N ASP A 97 12.11 -15.01 -3.88
CA ASP A 97 12.38 -15.47 -2.52
C ASP A 97 11.47 -14.74 -1.50
N TYR A 98 11.11 -13.49 -1.79
CA TYR A 98 10.14 -12.75 -0.99
C TYR A 98 8.71 -13.23 -1.25
N LEU A 99 8.33 -13.39 -2.52
CA LEU A 99 6.97 -13.78 -2.92
C LEU A 99 6.60 -15.21 -2.47
N ASP A 100 7.59 -16.09 -2.27
CA ASP A 100 7.38 -17.43 -1.73
C ASP A 100 7.04 -17.46 -0.23
N ILE A 101 7.16 -16.33 0.48
CA ILE A 101 6.81 -16.22 1.90
C ILE A 101 5.28 -16.21 2.04
N GLN A 102 4.75 -17.32 2.56
CA GLN A 102 3.32 -17.47 2.82
C GLN A 102 2.82 -16.46 3.86
N ASP A 103 1.59 -16.00 3.67
CA ASP A 103 0.88 -15.06 4.55
C ASP A 103 1.61 -13.72 4.79
N ALA A 104 2.56 -13.35 3.93
CA ALA A 104 3.21 -12.05 3.95
C ALA A 104 2.31 -10.94 3.37
N LEU A 105 2.61 -9.69 3.76
CA LEU A 105 1.98 -8.50 3.20
C LEU A 105 2.97 -7.78 2.29
N PHE A 106 2.57 -7.51 1.05
CA PHE A 106 3.38 -6.79 0.08
C PHE A 106 2.74 -5.44 -0.23
N LEU A 107 3.52 -4.37 -0.11
CA LEU A 107 3.10 -3.00 -0.41
C LEU A 107 3.94 -2.49 -1.59
N PHE A 108 3.35 -2.41 -2.78
CA PHE A 108 4.05 -1.91 -3.97
C PHE A 108 3.65 -0.48 -4.28
N GLU A 109 4.56 0.48 -4.07
CA GLU A 109 4.46 1.81 -4.66
C GLU A 109 4.93 1.77 -6.11
N TRP A 110 4.21 2.47 -7.01
CA TRP A 110 4.48 2.47 -8.45
C TRP A 110 4.45 1.08 -9.10
N PRO A 111 3.39 0.27 -8.87
CA PRO A 111 3.32 -1.11 -9.37
C PRO A 111 3.41 -1.21 -10.89
N SER A 112 3.03 -0.17 -11.64
CA SER A 112 3.16 -0.12 -13.10
C SER A 112 4.60 -0.29 -13.61
N LYS A 113 5.60 -0.11 -12.74
CA LYS A 113 7.02 -0.33 -13.03
C LYS A 113 7.45 -1.79 -12.86
N GLY A 114 6.70 -2.59 -12.12
CA GLY A 114 7.04 -3.99 -11.81
C GLY A 114 6.66 -5.00 -12.89
N GLY A 115 5.83 -4.62 -13.86
CA GLY A 115 5.44 -5.50 -14.97
C GLY A 115 4.92 -6.87 -14.50
N ASP A 116 5.32 -7.93 -15.20
CA ASP A 116 4.95 -9.32 -14.88
C ASP A 116 5.78 -9.92 -13.72
N GLU A 117 6.73 -9.17 -13.16
CA GLU A 117 7.59 -9.63 -12.06
C GLU A 117 6.94 -9.44 -10.68
N ILE A 118 5.81 -8.74 -10.61
CA ILE A 118 5.02 -8.56 -9.40
C ILE A 118 3.64 -9.23 -9.54
N PRO A 119 3.10 -9.82 -8.46
CA PRO A 119 1.79 -10.47 -8.49
C PRO A 119 0.65 -9.45 -8.62
N GLU A 120 -0.47 -9.87 -9.19
CA GLU A 120 -1.70 -9.07 -9.22
C GLU A 120 -2.13 -8.63 -7.81
N ALA A 121 -2.69 -7.43 -7.72
CA ALA A 121 -3.10 -6.87 -6.45
C ALA A 121 -4.42 -7.46 -5.94
N ASP A 122 -4.46 -7.77 -4.64
CA ASP A 122 -5.71 -8.01 -3.92
C ASP A 122 -6.46 -6.69 -3.66
N ILE A 123 -5.70 -5.64 -3.32
CA ILE A 123 -6.21 -4.31 -3.03
C ILE A 123 -5.43 -3.25 -3.83
N ILE A 124 -6.16 -2.34 -4.46
CA ILE A 124 -5.57 -1.18 -5.13
C ILE A 124 -5.98 0.08 -4.38
N ILE A 125 -5.01 0.90 -4.02
CA ILE A 125 -5.18 2.21 -3.38
C ILE A 125 -4.66 3.27 -4.34
N ASP A 126 -5.56 3.96 -5.02
CA ASP A 126 -5.24 5.10 -5.88
C ASP A 126 -5.41 6.40 -5.10
N ILE A 127 -4.35 7.19 -4.99
CA ILE A 127 -4.30 8.48 -4.28
C ILE A 127 -4.03 9.58 -5.29
N GLN A 128 -5.01 10.44 -5.52
CA GLN A 128 -4.94 11.56 -6.44
C GLN A 128 -4.95 12.90 -5.69
N LYS A 129 -4.13 13.84 -6.12
CA LYS A 129 -4.12 15.20 -5.57
C LYS A 129 -5.20 16.04 -6.25
N SER A 130 -5.86 16.91 -5.51
CA SER A 130 -6.62 18.01 -6.12
C SER A 130 -5.68 18.99 -6.83
N ASP A 131 -6.20 19.77 -7.77
CA ASP A 131 -5.42 20.78 -8.50
C ASP A 131 -4.79 21.84 -7.59
N ASP A 132 -5.46 22.17 -6.48
CA ASP A 132 -4.96 23.09 -5.45
C ASP A 132 -4.01 22.43 -4.44
N GLU A 133 -3.77 21.12 -4.59
CA GLU A 133 -3.00 20.26 -3.70
C GLU A 133 -3.42 20.24 -2.23
N LEU A 134 -4.57 20.83 -1.89
CA LEU A 134 -5.08 20.89 -0.52
C LEU A 134 -5.73 19.58 -0.07
N ASN A 135 -6.25 18.81 -1.01
CA ASN A 135 -6.99 17.58 -0.74
C ASN A 135 -6.35 16.39 -1.44
N ARG A 136 -6.64 15.19 -0.95
CA ARG A 136 -6.40 13.94 -1.67
C ARG A 136 -7.71 13.20 -1.88
N PHE A 137 -7.90 12.66 -3.07
CA PHE A 137 -8.99 11.73 -3.37
C PHE A 137 -8.42 10.33 -3.37
N VAL A 138 -9.00 9.44 -2.56
CA VAL A 138 -8.60 8.05 -2.50
C VAL A 138 -9.69 7.16 -3.06
N THR A 139 -9.29 6.24 -3.94
CA THR A 139 -10.14 5.15 -4.42
C THR A 139 -9.51 3.82 -4.00
N LEU A 140 -10.24 3.07 -3.19
CA LEU A 140 -9.92 1.68 -2.85
C LEU A 140 -10.65 0.75 -3.80
N THR A 141 -9.93 -0.21 -4.38
CA THR A 141 -10.51 -1.38 -5.05
C THR A 141 -10.28 -2.58 -4.16
N LEU A 142 -11.38 -3.24 -3.75
CA LEU A 142 -11.39 -4.26 -2.71
C LEU A 142 -11.87 -5.61 -3.29
N PRO A 143 -11.33 -6.74 -2.80
CA PRO A 143 -11.57 -8.06 -3.38
C PRO A 143 -12.92 -8.67 -2.95
N THR A 144 -13.52 -8.18 -1.86
CA THR A 144 -14.75 -8.75 -1.29
C THR A 144 -15.73 -7.68 -0.83
N GLU A 145 -17.02 -8.03 -0.86
CA GLU A 145 -18.10 -7.17 -0.35
C GLU A 145 -17.97 -6.94 1.15
N HIS A 146 -17.59 -7.97 1.90
CA HIS A 146 -17.46 -7.89 3.34
C HIS A 146 -16.44 -6.82 3.74
N LEU A 147 -15.25 -6.86 3.15
CA LEU A 147 -14.21 -5.85 3.41
C LEU A 147 -14.68 -4.45 2.98
N TYR A 148 -15.39 -4.34 1.86
CA TYR A 148 -15.99 -3.07 1.43
C TYR A 148 -16.95 -2.49 2.46
N GLN A 149 -17.93 -3.28 2.93
CA GLN A 149 -18.92 -2.82 3.90
C GLN A 149 -18.23 -2.44 5.22
N THR A 150 -17.30 -3.27 5.71
CA THR A 150 -16.58 -2.99 6.95
C THR A 150 -15.74 -1.72 6.88
N LEU A 151 -15.00 -1.50 5.79
CA LEU A 151 -14.22 -0.27 5.62
C LEU A 151 -15.14 0.94 5.40
N GLN A 152 -16.25 0.78 4.69
CA GLN A 152 -17.22 1.85 4.49
C GLN A 152 -17.82 2.31 5.83
N GLU A 153 -18.25 1.38 6.69
CA GLU A 153 -18.78 1.70 8.02
C GLU A 153 -17.74 2.41 8.89
N GLN A 154 -16.49 1.92 8.95
CA GLN A 154 -15.44 2.51 9.79
C GLN A 154 -14.97 3.90 9.34
N LEU A 155 -15.09 4.21 8.05
CA LEU A 155 -14.55 5.43 7.44
C LEU A 155 -15.61 6.51 7.18
N HIS A 156 -16.89 6.23 7.42
CA HIS A 156 -18.00 7.19 7.28
C HIS A 156 -18.44 7.87 8.59
N ASP A 157 -17.91 7.46 9.75
CA ASP A 157 -18.10 8.12 11.06
C ASP A 157 -17.22 9.38 11.22
#